data_AF-E8R864-F1
#
_entry.id   AF-E8R864-F1
#
_cell.length_a   1.000
_cell.length_b   1.000
_cell.length_c   1.000
_cell.angle_alpha   90.00
_cell.angle_beta   90.00
_cell.angle_gamma   90.00
#
_symmetry.space_group_name_H-M   'P 1'
#
loop_
_entity.id
_entity.type
_entity.pdbx_description
1 polymer ?
#
loop_
_entity_poly.entity_id
_entity_poly.type
_entity_poly.pdbx_seq_one_letter_code
_entity_poly.pdbx_strand_id
1 'polypeptide(L)'
;MELEAGFEARYDALLYDPGEYVKTLVDDAVYMLKLYKETGEDHALAGFIKLFNKYLEAVSPLKYVPGLVERLGERVELRLWDVDFDYEALRRLMSLVYEVKDRGNTGSLEAGVRELAGLVSYFMAKVGVPLRELGGFNGLLGCRGCWTSDPSLMATLATVLLILATNP
;
A
#
# COMPACT_ATOMS: atom_id res chain seq x y z
N MET A 1 -22.28 1.52 35.13
CA MET A 1 -21.25 0.49 34.95
C MET A 1 -21.10 0.18 33.46
N GLU A 2 -21.02 1.22 32.61
CA GLU A 2 -20.92 1.10 31.14
C GLU A 2 -19.85 2.06 30.56
N LEU A 3 -19.13 2.79 31.42
CA LEU A 3 -18.09 3.74 31.03
C LEU A 3 -16.68 3.13 31.04
N GLU A 4 -16.50 1.94 31.61
CA GLU A 4 -15.19 1.29 31.73
C GLU A 4 -14.86 0.41 30.49
N ALA A 5 -15.87 -0.23 29.87
CA ALA A 5 -15.67 -1.07 28.70
C ALA A 5 -15.25 -0.29 27.43
N GLY A 6 -15.58 1.00 27.35
CA GLY A 6 -15.15 1.88 26.25
C GLY A 6 -13.74 2.45 26.40
N PHE A 7 -13.15 2.34 27.60
CA PHE A 7 -11.83 2.90 27.91
C PHE A 7 -10.73 1.84 27.84
N GLU A 8 -11.03 0.57 28.16
CA GLU A 8 -10.06 -0.54 28.05
C GLU A 8 -9.68 -0.86 26.60
N ALA A 9 -10.61 -0.74 25.63
CA ALA A 9 -10.30 -0.99 24.22
C ALA A 9 -9.32 0.03 23.59
N ARG A 10 -9.05 1.16 24.25
CA ARG A 10 -8.05 2.15 23.83
C ARG A 10 -6.66 1.90 24.41
N TYR A 11 -6.52 1.02 25.40
CA TYR A 11 -5.25 0.81 26.11
C TYR A 11 -4.40 -0.35 25.56
N ASP A 12 -4.98 -1.33 24.89
CA ASP A 12 -4.18 -2.40 24.25
C ASP A 12 -3.46 -1.92 22.97
N ALA A 13 -3.84 -0.76 22.42
CA ALA A 13 -3.14 -0.10 21.31
C ALA A 13 -1.89 0.69 21.75
N LEU A 14 -1.65 0.86 23.05
CA LEU A 14 -0.53 1.66 23.60
C LEU A 14 0.73 0.84 23.93
N LEU A 15 0.71 -0.49 23.72
CA LEU A 15 1.83 -1.39 24.04
C LEU A 15 2.59 -1.94 22.82
N TYR A 16 2.09 -1.71 21.60
CA TYR A 16 2.82 -2.06 20.39
C TYR A 16 3.58 -0.84 19.86
N ASP A 17 4.87 -1.02 19.57
CA ASP A 17 5.59 -0.12 18.67
C ASP A 17 4.76 0.03 17.39
N PRO A 18 4.36 1.25 16.97
CA PRO A 18 3.57 1.46 15.77
C PRO A 18 4.14 0.72 14.54
N GLY A 19 5.47 0.63 14.45
CA GLY A 19 6.13 -0.14 13.39
C GLY A 19 5.88 -1.65 13.47
N GLU A 20 5.86 -2.22 14.68
CA GLU A 20 5.56 -3.63 14.91
C GLU A 20 4.09 -3.95 14.63
N TYR A 21 3.17 -3.08 15.04
CA TYR A 21 1.75 -3.20 14.73
C TYR A 21 1.50 -3.23 13.22
N VAL A 22 2.08 -2.29 12.47
CA VAL A 22 1.93 -2.26 11.02
C VAL A 22 2.55 -3.48 10.35
N LYS A 23 3.71 -3.94 10.84
CA LYS A 23 4.32 -5.16 10.33
C LYS A 23 3.40 -6.37 10.46
N THR A 24 2.79 -6.58 11.63
CA THR A 24 1.81 -7.65 11.84
C THR A 24 0.59 -7.50 10.93
N LEU A 25 0.05 -6.28 10.80
CA LEU A 25 -1.06 -6.02 9.87
C LEU A 25 -0.71 -6.40 8.42
N VAL A 26 0.49 -6.05 7.95
CA VAL A 26 0.94 -6.39 6.60
C VAL A 26 1.09 -7.89 6.45
N ASP A 27 1.72 -8.57 7.41
CA ASP A 27 1.92 -10.02 7.38
C ASP A 27 0.58 -10.77 7.32
N ASP A 28 -0.37 -10.38 8.17
CA ASP A 28 -1.70 -10.98 8.21
C ASP A 28 -2.50 -10.69 6.93
N ALA A 29 -2.42 -9.46 6.39
CA ALA A 29 -3.12 -9.11 5.15
C ALA A 29 -2.60 -9.95 3.98
N VAL A 30 -1.28 -10.03 3.81
CA VAL A 30 -0.65 -10.82 2.75
C VAL A 30 -0.97 -12.30 2.91
N TYR A 31 -1.00 -12.83 4.13
CA TYR A 31 -1.40 -14.20 4.41
C TYR A 31 -2.85 -14.45 3.98
N MET A 32 -3.79 -13.57 4.34
CA MET A 32 -5.20 -13.73 3.98
C MET A 32 -5.43 -13.65 2.46
N LEU A 33 -4.71 -12.78 1.75
CA LEU A 33 -4.75 -12.73 0.30
C LEU A 33 -4.20 -14.00 -0.33
N LYS A 34 -3.08 -14.51 0.21
CA LYS A 34 -2.50 -15.78 -0.25
C LYS A 34 -3.47 -16.94 -0.05
N LEU A 35 -4.08 -17.03 1.12
CA LEU A 35 -5.08 -18.03 1.44
C LEU A 35 -6.25 -17.95 0.46
N TYR A 36 -6.78 -16.74 0.21
CA TYR A 36 -7.87 -16.55 -0.76
C TYR A 36 -7.49 -17.06 -2.15
N LYS A 37 -6.27 -16.79 -2.62
CA LYS A 37 -5.83 -17.27 -3.93
C LYS A 37 -5.70 -18.80 -4.00
N GLU A 38 -5.30 -19.43 -2.90
CA GLU A 38 -5.13 -20.88 -2.82
C GLU A 38 -6.46 -21.63 -2.65
N THR A 39 -7.44 -21.04 -1.97
CA THR A 39 -8.69 -21.74 -1.59
C THR A 39 -9.95 -21.20 -2.27
N GLY A 40 -9.94 -19.94 -2.72
CA GLY A 40 -11.12 -19.25 -3.22
C GLY A 40 -12.16 -18.89 -2.15
N GLU A 41 -11.82 -19.03 -0.86
CA GLU A 41 -12.77 -18.81 0.24
C GLU A 41 -13.06 -17.34 0.51
N ASP A 42 -14.33 -16.93 0.40
CA ASP A 42 -14.78 -15.54 0.62
C ASP A 42 -14.38 -14.98 2.00
N HIS A 43 -14.26 -15.83 3.01
CA HIS A 43 -13.83 -15.44 4.36
C HIS A 43 -12.38 -14.94 4.36
N ALA A 44 -11.52 -15.53 3.54
CA ALA A 44 -10.13 -15.11 3.38
C ALA A 44 -10.07 -13.72 2.71
N LEU A 45 -10.87 -13.51 1.66
CA LEU A 45 -10.98 -12.21 1.00
C LEU A 45 -11.52 -11.12 1.94
N ALA A 46 -12.58 -11.42 2.68
CA ALA A 46 -13.14 -10.49 3.67
C ALA A 46 -12.13 -10.12 4.77
N GLY A 47 -11.33 -11.10 5.22
CA GLY A 47 -10.23 -10.87 6.15
C GLY A 47 -9.14 -9.99 5.57
N PHE A 48 -8.73 -10.23 4.33
CA PHE A 48 -7.78 -9.36 3.62
C PHE A 48 -8.29 -7.93 3.53
N ILE A 49 -9.52 -7.70 3.06
CA ILE A 49 -10.09 -6.35 2.92
C ILE A 49 -10.15 -5.62 4.28
N LYS A 50 -10.54 -6.33 5.35
CA LYS A 50 -10.57 -5.76 6.71
C LYS A 50 -9.18 -5.32 7.18
N LEU A 51 -8.16 -6.15 6.98
CA LEU A 51 -6.79 -5.86 7.39
C LEU A 51 -6.17 -4.77 6.50
N PHE A 52 -6.45 -4.80 5.21
CA PHE A 52 -6.02 -3.77 4.26
C PHE A 52 -6.60 -2.40 4.62
N ASN A 53 -7.88 -2.31 5.01
CA ASN A 53 -8.47 -1.05 5.48
C ASN A 53 -7.78 -0.51 6.73
N LYS A 54 -7.45 -1.36 7.72
CA LYS A 54 -6.67 -0.95 8.89
C LYS A 54 -5.26 -0.46 8.50
N TYR A 55 -4.64 -1.12 7.54
CA TYR A 55 -3.37 -0.68 6.99
C TYR A 55 -3.49 0.69 6.30
N LEU A 56 -4.58 0.95 5.55
CA LEU A 56 -4.84 2.27 4.94
C LEU A 56 -4.99 3.38 5.99
N GLU A 57 -5.60 3.08 7.15
CA GLU A 57 -5.65 4.01 8.29
C GLU A 57 -4.24 4.34 8.80
N ALA A 58 -3.35 3.35 8.88
CA ALA A 58 -1.98 3.54 9.37
C ALA A 58 -1.08 4.34 8.42
N VAL A 59 -1.30 4.27 7.10
CA VAL A 59 -0.50 5.03 6.10
C VAL A 59 -1.12 6.36 5.69
N SER A 60 -2.26 6.71 6.30
CA SER A 60 -2.93 8.00 6.12
C SER A 60 -2.22 9.13 6.89
N PRO A 61 -2.30 10.39 6.43
CA PRO A 61 -2.99 10.86 5.23
C PRO A 61 -2.16 10.68 3.94
N LEU A 62 -2.85 10.46 2.82
CA LEU A 62 -2.23 10.47 1.48
C LEU A 62 -2.10 11.89 0.94
N LYS A 63 -1.07 12.14 0.13
CA LYS A 63 -0.88 13.45 -0.49
C LYS A 63 -1.79 13.58 -1.71
N TYR A 64 -2.65 14.60 -1.75
CA TYR A 64 -3.50 14.81 -2.92
C TYR A 64 -2.66 15.12 -4.17
N VAL A 65 -2.93 14.35 -5.24
CA VAL A 65 -2.34 14.55 -6.57
C VAL A 65 -3.49 14.64 -7.58
N PRO A 66 -3.74 15.81 -8.17
CA PRO A 66 -4.80 15.98 -9.16
C PRO A 66 -4.65 15.01 -10.35
N GLY A 67 -5.73 14.33 -10.72
CA GLY A 67 -5.76 13.45 -11.90
C GLY A 67 -5.07 12.09 -11.72
N LEU A 68 -4.49 11.81 -10.55
CA LEU A 68 -3.77 10.56 -10.32
C LEU A 68 -4.71 9.36 -10.28
N VAL A 69 -5.79 9.47 -9.51
CA VAL A 69 -6.75 8.37 -9.34
C VAL A 69 -7.45 8.06 -10.65
N GLU A 70 -7.87 9.07 -11.39
CA GLU A 70 -8.54 8.94 -12.69
C GLU A 70 -7.62 8.25 -13.70
N ARG A 71 -6.40 8.77 -13.87
CA ARG A 71 -5.45 8.19 -14.84
C ARG A 71 -4.95 6.81 -14.45
N LEU A 72 -4.83 6.50 -13.16
CA LEU A 72 -4.44 5.15 -12.75
C LEU A 72 -5.62 4.18 -12.84
N GLY A 73 -6.83 4.62 -12.47
CA GLY A 73 -8.05 3.83 -12.55
C GLY A 73 -8.42 3.44 -13.98
N GLU A 74 -8.19 4.30 -14.96
CA GLU A 74 -8.37 3.97 -16.39
C GLU A 74 -7.40 2.91 -16.91
N ARG A 75 -6.35 2.56 -16.16
CA ARG A 75 -5.23 1.72 -16.61
C ARG A 75 -5.05 0.44 -15.81
N VAL A 76 -5.58 0.37 -14.60
CA VAL A 76 -5.60 -0.85 -13.80
C VAL A 76 -6.68 -1.75 -14.39
N GLU A 77 -6.26 -2.85 -15.01
CA GLU A 77 -7.16 -3.77 -15.72
C GLU A 77 -7.51 -4.99 -14.87
N LEU A 78 -6.65 -5.36 -13.92
CA LEU A 78 -6.75 -6.59 -13.16
C LEU A 78 -6.64 -6.34 -11.65
N ARG A 79 -7.31 -7.18 -10.85
CA ARG A 79 -7.24 -7.12 -9.40
C ARG A 79 -6.04 -7.90 -8.90
N LEU A 80 -5.57 -7.60 -7.68
CA LEU A 80 -4.44 -8.31 -7.08
C LEU A 80 -4.68 -9.82 -7.03
N TRP A 81 -5.88 -10.26 -6.64
CA TRP A 81 -6.18 -11.70 -6.56
C TRP A 81 -6.35 -12.38 -7.93
N ASP A 82 -6.42 -11.63 -9.02
CA ASP A 82 -6.54 -12.16 -10.39
C ASP A 82 -5.18 -12.35 -11.07
N VAL A 83 -4.07 -11.91 -10.44
CA VAL A 83 -2.74 -11.87 -11.08
C VAL A 83 -1.70 -12.64 -10.29
N ASP A 84 -0.71 -13.21 -10.99
CA ASP A 84 0.41 -13.92 -10.40
C ASP A 84 1.55 -12.98 -10.01
N PHE A 85 1.85 -12.89 -8.72
CA PHE A 85 2.92 -12.09 -8.17
C PHE A 85 3.58 -12.78 -6.96
N ASP A 86 4.73 -12.26 -6.56
CA ASP A 86 5.45 -12.69 -5.36
C ASP A 86 4.86 -12.03 -4.10
N TYR A 87 4.34 -12.83 -3.16
CA TYR A 87 3.78 -12.34 -1.90
C TYR A 87 4.81 -11.65 -1.01
N GLU A 88 6.10 -12.04 -1.09
CA GLU A 88 7.18 -11.31 -0.41
C GLU A 88 7.33 -9.90 -0.98
N ALA A 89 7.14 -9.74 -2.29
CA ALA A 89 7.16 -8.42 -2.93
C ALA A 89 5.97 -7.56 -2.49
N LEU A 90 4.78 -8.15 -2.30
CA LEU A 90 3.61 -7.42 -1.79
C LEU A 90 3.82 -6.98 -0.35
N ARG A 91 4.30 -7.90 0.51
CA ARG A 91 4.68 -7.59 1.89
C ARG A 91 5.68 -6.44 1.92
N ARG A 92 6.76 -6.54 1.14
CA ARG A 92 7.79 -5.50 1.09
C ARG A 92 7.25 -4.17 0.57
N LEU A 93 6.38 -4.18 -0.43
CA LEU A 93 5.72 -2.98 -0.96
C LEU A 93 4.93 -2.27 0.15
N MET A 94 4.06 -2.99 0.85
CA MET A 94 3.23 -2.40 1.91
C MET A 94 4.07 -1.88 3.08
N SER A 95 5.07 -2.65 3.53
CA SER A 95 5.98 -2.20 4.58
C SER A 95 6.77 -0.95 4.17
N LEU A 96 7.27 -0.89 2.93
CA LEU A 96 8.02 0.27 2.44
C LEU A 96 7.17 1.54 2.36
N VAL A 97 5.89 1.42 1.99
CA VAL A 97 4.98 2.57 2.00
C VAL A 97 4.88 3.16 3.41
N TYR A 98 4.74 2.31 4.44
CA TYR A 98 4.74 2.76 5.82
C TYR A 98 6.10 3.34 6.24
N GLU A 99 7.21 2.65 5.95
CA GLU A 99 8.56 3.14 6.28
C GLU A 99 8.85 4.51 5.66
N VAL A 100 8.44 4.73 4.41
CA VAL A 100 8.59 6.01 3.70
C VAL A 100 7.69 7.10 4.29
N LYS A 101 6.52 6.74 4.82
CA LYS A 101 5.60 7.66 5.50
C LYS A 101 6.07 8.05 6.90
N ASP A 102 6.58 7.09 7.65
CA ASP A 102 6.99 7.24 9.05
C ASP A 102 8.35 7.93 9.20
N ARG A 103 9.29 7.69 8.27
CA ARG A 103 10.63 8.28 8.32
C ARG A 103 10.64 9.73 7.84
N GLY A 104 10.64 10.66 8.78
CA GLY A 104 11.08 12.04 8.53
C GLY A 104 12.54 12.06 8.04
N ASN A 105 12.74 12.29 6.73
CA ASN A 105 13.99 12.70 6.06
C ASN A 105 15.32 12.22 6.71
N THR A 106 15.61 10.92 6.67
CA THR A 106 16.96 10.39 6.93
C THR A 106 17.57 9.82 5.65
N GLY A 107 18.91 9.87 5.51
CA GLY A 107 19.62 9.51 4.26
C GLY A 107 19.39 8.08 3.72
N SER A 108 18.74 7.19 4.49
CA SER A 108 18.25 5.87 4.04
C SER A 108 17.00 5.94 3.15
N LEU A 109 16.37 7.11 3.02
CA LEU A 109 15.09 7.30 2.35
C LEU A 109 15.22 7.19 0.82
N GLU A 110 16.34 7.58 0.23
CA GLU A 110 16.53 7.49 -1.23
C GLU A 110 16.56 6.02 -1.72
N ALA A 111 17.26 5.14 -0.99
CA ALA A 111 17.30 3.73 -1.30
C ALA A 111 15.91 3.08 -1.16
N GLY A 112 15.19 3.39 -0.08
CA GLY A 112 13.82 2.91 0.14
C GLY A 112 12.82 3.41 -0.92
N VAL A 113 12.92 4.67 -1.33
CA VAL A 113 12.09 5.24 -2.41
C VAL A 113 12.39 4.59 -3.76
N ARG A 114 13.66 4.30 -4.05
CA ARG A 114 14.05 3.61 -5.28
C ARG A 114 13.53 2.17 -5.30
N GLU A 115 13.62 1.46 -4.17
CA GLU A 115 13.05 0.13 -4.01
C GLU A 115 11.52 0.16 -4.18
N LEU A 116 10.85 1.11 -3.52
CA LEU A 116 9.42 1.34 -3.63
C LEU A 116 8.99 1.60 -5.09
N ALA A 117 9.73 2.44 -5.81
CA ALA A 117 9.47 2.70 -7.24
C ALA A 117 9.59 1.43 -8.09
N GLY A 118 10.56 0.57 -7.80
CA GLY A 118 10.73 -0.73 -8.45
C GLY A 118 9.54 -1.66 -8.20
N LEU A 119 9.10 -1.77 -6.94
CA LEU A 119 7.95 -2.59 -6.57
C LEU A 119 6.63 -2.06 -7.17
N VAL A 120 6.41 -0.75 -7.14
CA VAL A 120 5.25 -0.12 -7.79
C VAL A 120 5.24 -0.46 -9.28
N SER A 121 6.38 -0.34 -9.97
CA SER A 121 6.49 -0.67 -11.39
C SER A 121 6.19 -2.16 -11.66
N TYR A 122 6.69 -3.04 -10.79
CA TYR A 122 6.40 -4.47 -10.85
C TYR A 122 4.90 -4.75 -10.71
N PHE A 123 4.24 -4.20 -9.68
CA PHE A 123 2.81 -4.43 -9.46
C PHE A 123 1.93 -3.77 -10.53
N MET A 124 2.27 -2.57 -11.00
CA MET A 124 1.61 -1.93 -12.15
C MET A 124 1.60 -2.84 -13.37
N ALA A 125 2.75 -3.44 -13.71
CA ALA A 125 2.84 -4.38 -14.81
C ALA A 125 1.98 -5.63 -14.58
N LYS A 126 1.87 -6.11 -13.34
CA LYS A 126 1.01 -7.24 -12.99
C LYS A 126 -0.47 -6.92 -13.16
N VAL A 127 -0.89 -5.72 -12.77
CA VAL A 127 -2.31 -5.30 -12.85
C VAL A 127 -2.70 -4.70 -14.21
N GLY A 128 -1.89 -4.92 -15.25
CA GLY A 128 -2.20 -4.51 -16.63
C GLY A 128 -1.82 -3.08 -17.02
N VAL A 129 -1.19 -2.30 -16.13
CA VAL A 129 -0.77 -0.93 -16.45
C VAL A 129 0.42 -0.97 -17.41
N PRO A 130 0.33 -0.37 -18.62
CA PRO A 130 1.41 -0.42 -19.60
C PRO A 130 2.67 0.29 -19.11
N LEU A 131 3.84 -0.35 -19.22
CA LEU A 131 5.13 0.21 -18.76
C LEU A 131 5.47 1.59 -19.36
N ARG A 132 4.99 1.89 -20.58
CA ARG A 132 5.15 3.21 -21.22
C ARG A 132 4.44 4.35 -20.45
N GLU A 133 3.38 4.02 -19.73
CA GLU A 133 2.63 4.96 -18.89
C GLU A 133 3.34 5.21 -17.55
N LEU A 134 4.33 4.39 -17.14
CA LEU A 134 5.17 4.67 -15.96
C LEU A 134 5.95 5.98 -16.13
N GLY A 135 6.42 6.27 -17.36
CA GLY A 135 6.97 7.58 -17.71
C GLY A 135 5.93 8.71 -17.64
N GLY A 136 4.67 8.39 -17.92
CA GLY A 136 3.51 9.28 -17.81
C GLY A 136 3.09 9.57 -16.36
N PHE A 137 3.20 8.60 -15.44
CA PHE A 137 3.01 8.82 -14.00
C PHE A 137 4.12 9.66 -13.39
N ASN A 138 5.37 9.49 -13.86
CA ASN A 138 6.45 10.44 -13.58
C ASN A 138 6.13 11.86 -14.11
N GLY A 139 5.44 11.95 -15.26
CA GLY A 139 4.99 13.22 -15.86
C GLY A 139 3.75 13.84 -15.20
N LEU A 140 2.87 13.03 -14.59
CA LEU A 140 1.67 13.45 -13.84
C LEU A 140 2.00 14.32 -12.63
N LEU A 141 3.16 14.08 -12.04
CA LEU A 141 3.70 14.91 -10.97
C LEU A 141 4.52 16.09 -11.47
N GLY A 142 4.63 16.28 -12.78
CA GLY A 142 5.29 17.44 -13.38
C GLY A 142 6.80 17.49 -13.20
N CYS A 143 7.47 16.48 -12.62
CA CYS A 143 8.93 16.48 -12.60
C CYS A 143 9.61 15.10 -12.55
N ARG A 144 10.70 15.01 -13.32
CA ARG A 144 11.62 13.87 -13.35
C ARG A 144 12.39 13.83 -12.03
N GLY A 145 12.13 12.83 -11.19
CA GLY A 145 12.75 12.72 -9.85
C GLY A 145 11.96 13.41 -8.72
N CYS A 146 10.72 13.84 -8.96
CA CYS A 146 9.86 14.43 -7.91
C CYS A 146 9.73 13.55 -6.66
N TRP A 147 9.78 12.24 -6.86
CA TRP A 147 9.66 11.23 -5.83
C TRP A 147 10.88 11.15 -4.90
N THR A 148 12.08 11.49 -5.38
CA THR A 148 13.27 11.57 -4.52
C THR A 148 13.28 12.86 -3.71
N SER A 149 12.73 13.95 -4.26
CA SER A 149 12.55 15.22 -3.55
C SER A 149 11.34 15.24 -2.61
N ASP A 150 10.32 14.43 -2.89
CA ASP A 150 9.13 14.23 -2.04
C ASP A 150 8.69 12.76 -2.05
N PRO A 151 9.26 11.96 -1.14
CA PRO A 151 8.95 10.54 -0.98
C PRO A 151 7.48 10.24 -0.68
N SER A 152 6.74 11.20 -0.09
CA SER A 152 5.31 11.02 0.21
C SER A 152 4.45 10.90 -1.04
N LEU A 153 4.91 11.46 -2.17
CA LEU A 153 4.26 11.27 -3.46
C LEU A 153 4.33 9.80 -3.89
N MET A 154 5.47 9.13 -3.71
CA MET A 154 5.65 7.74 -4.15
C MET A 154 4.84 6.79 -3.28
N ALA A 155 4.85 7.02 -1.97
CA ALA A 155 3.96 6.33 -1.05
C ALA A 155 2.50 6.51 -1.47
N THR A 156 2.09 7.71 -1.88
CA THR A 156 0.72 7.94 -2.36
C THR A 156 0.41 7.19 -3.65
N LEU A 157 1.31 7.19 -4.63
CA LEU A 157 1.14 6.42 -5.86
C LEU A 157 0.97 4.92 -5.56
N ALA A 158 1.83 4.38 -4.70
CA ALA A 158 1.78 2.98 -4.28
C ALA A 158 0.46 2.65 -3.57
N THR A 159 0.02 3.49 -2.64
CA THR A 159 -1.25 3.27 -1.93
C THR A 159 -2.44 3.36 -2.87
N VAL A 160 -2.49 4.34 -3.78
CA VAL A 160 -3.58 4.47 -4.75
C VAL A 160 -3.62 3.28 -5.71
N LEU A 161 -2.46 2.80 -6.17
CA LEU A 161 -2.37 1.57 -6.96
C LEU A 161 -2.99 0.39 -6.21
N LEU A 162 -2.61 0.19 -4.95
CA LEU A 162 -3.13 -0.89 -4.12
C LEU A 162 -4.65 -0.76 -3.92
N ILE A 163 -5.15 0.45 -3.62
CA ILE A 163 -6.59 0.72 -3.48
C ILE A 163 -7.36 0.36 -4.76
N LEU A 164 -6.84 0.74 -5.93
CA LEU A 164 -7.49 0.45 -7.21
C LEU A 164 -7.43 -1.03 -7.56
N ALA A 165 -6.30 -1.69 -7.30
CA ALA A 165 -6.12 -3.12 -7.55
C ALA A 165 -6.85 -4.01 -6.53
N THR A 166 -7.48 -3.43 -5.50
CA THR A 166 -8.26 -4.14 -4.48
C THR A 166 -9.73 -3.71 -4.43
N ASN A 167 -10.12 -2.72 -5.25
CA ASN A 167 -11.53 -2.35 -5.40
C ASN A 167 -12.13 -3.00 -6.65
N PRO A 168 -13.35 -3.57 -6.53
CA PRO A 168 -14.03 -4.25 -7.62
C PRO A 168 -14.60 -3.33 -8.69
#